data_AF-A0A9D6XZR0-F1
#
_entry.id   AF-A0A9D6XZR0-F1
#
_cell.length_a   1.000
_cell.length_b   1.000
_cell.length_c   1.000
_cell.angle_alpha   90.00
_cell.angle_beta   90.00
_cell.angle_gamma   90.00
#
_symmetry.space_group_name_H-M   'P 1'
#
loop_
_entity.id
_entity.type
_entity.pdbx_description
1 polymer ?
#
loop_
_entity_poly.entity_id
_entity_poly.type
_entity_poly.pdbx_seq_one_letter_code
_entity_poly.pdbx_strand_id
1 'polypeptide(L)'
;METVLELINSYETKISTVEDLIATAYQATVVSQESQGAADDERERLILSLQRLLAKNCSLRKKDSKHLLGTILSNANHKRKDIQEKQNQIRLEVKEYLNEQKELANRLREQLFQVIQENLEGNYLQEILLEIKELSQNKGQDVFTMLRGYQRQLEDFQKEQDGINRRLQRLVDRGESLKIEDLRQLNAARARRERITLRETRRGQVERLITKFRQQRQYQRINVNQ
;
A
#
# COMPACT_ATOMS: atom_id res chain seq x y z
N MET A 1 -11.31 -25.90 -31.09
CA MET A 1 -11.65 -26.33 -29.71
C MET A 1 -10.43 -26.36 -28.81
N GLU A 2 -9.31 -26.97 -29.22
CA GLU A 2 -8.04 -26.96 -28.44
C GLU A 2 -7.57 -25.55 -28.03
N THR A 3 -7.61 -24.59 -28.95
CA THR A 3 -7.22 -23.19 -28.69
C THR A 3 -8.08 -22.47 -27.65
N VAL A 4 -9.35 -22.86 -27.53
CA VAL A 4 -10.29 -22.28 -26.55
C VAL A 4 -10.04 -22.88 -25.16
N LEU A 5 -9.76 -24.18 -25.10
CA LEU A 5 -9.38 -24.88 -23.86
C LEU A 5 -8.05 -24.37 -23.31
N GLU A 6 -7.05 -24.13 -24.16
CA GLU A 6 -5.78 -23.52 -23.75
C GLU A 6 -5.97 -22.10 -23.20
N LEU A 7 -6.87 -21.32 -23.80
CA LEU A 7 -7.17 -19.97 -23.33
C LEU A 7 -7.87 -20.00 -21.97
N ILE A 8 -8.84 -20.89 -21.78
CA ILE A 8 -9.53 -21.12 -20.50
C ILE A 8 -8.51 -21.52 -19.43
N ASN A 9 -7.63 -22.48 -19.72
CA ASN A 9 -6.56 -22.89 -18.79
C ASN A 9 -5.61 -21.73 -18.45
N SER A 10 -5.23 -20.91 -19.43
CA SER A 10 -4.43 -19.70 -19.21
C SER A 10 -5.13 -18.70 -18.29
N TYR A 11 -6.45 -18.52 -18.43
CA TYR A 11 -7.24 -17.66 -17.56
C TYR A 11 -7.39 -18.23 -16.15
N GLU A 12 -7.67 -19.51 -16.01
CA GLU A 12 -7.74 -20.18 -14.71
C GLU A 12 -6.39 -20.11 -13.98
N THR A 13 -5.28 -20.29 -14.70
CA THR A 13 -3.94 -20.12 -14.14
C THR A 13 -3.71 -18.67 -13.68
N LYS A 14 -4.10 -17.66 -14.48
CA LYS A 14 -3.99 -16.25 -14.08
C LYS A 14 -4.86 -15.90 -12.88
N ILE A 15 -6.11 -16.36 -12.85
CA ILE A 15 -7.02 -16.18 -11.72
C ILE A 15 -6.39 -16.80 -10.47
N SER A 16 -5.89 -18.02 -10.57
CA SER A 16 -5.22 -18.72 -9.47
C SER A 16 -3.97 -17.96 -8.99
N THR A 17 -3.16 -17.40 -9.88
CA THR A 17 -2.02 -16.54 -9.46
C THR A 17 -2.46 -15.25 -8.78
N VAL A 18 -3.57 -14.64 -9.21
CA VAL A 18 -4.14 -13.44 -8.58
C VAL A 18 -4.71 -13.79 -7.21
N GLU A 19 -5.38 -14.93 -7.07
CA GLU A 19 -5.87 -15.46 -5.81
C GLU A 19 -4.71 -15.76 -4.84
N ASP A 20 -3.62 -16.37 -5.32
CA ASP A 20 -2.40 -16.61 -4.53
C ASP A 20 -1.73 -15.30 -4.09
N LEU A 21 -1.67 -14.30 -4.97
CA LEU A 21 -1.16 -12.97 -4.66
C LEU A 21 -2.04 -12.25 -3.63
N ILE A 22 -3.36 -12.37 -3.75
CA ILE A 22 -4.31 -11.83 -2.78
C ILE A 22 -4.18 -12.56 -1.46
N ALA A 23 -4.06 -13.89 -1.46
CA ALA A 23 -3.86 -14.70 -0.27
C ALA A 23 -2.54 -14.35 0.43
N THR A 24 -1.46 -14.19 -0.34
CA THR A 24 -0.14 -13.77 0.15
C THR A 24 -0.18 -12.35 0.69
N ALA A 25 -0.81 -11.41 -0.02
CA ALA A 25 -0.98 -10.03 0.45
C ALA A 25 -1.84 -9.99 1.72
N TYR A 26 -2.89 -10.80 1.79
CA TYR A 26 -3.77 -10.90 2.95
C TYR A 26 -3.02 -11.50 4.14
N GLN A 27 -2.30 -12.61 3.95
CA GLN A 27 -1.46 -13.22 4.99
C GLN A 27 -0.37 -12.25 5.46
N ALA A 28 0.28 -11.52 4.55
CA ALA A 28 1.25 -10.49 4.92
C ALA A 28 0.61 -9.37 5.77
N THR A 29 -0.64 -8.97 5.47
CA THR A 29 -1.36 -7.99 6.28
C THR A 29 -1.81 -8.52 7.64
N VAL A 30 -2.22 -9.80 7.72
CA VAL A 30 -2.64 -10.44 8.98
C VAL A 30 -1.45 -10.64 9.91
N VAL A 31 -0.36 -11.22 9.39
CA VAL A 31 0.91 -11.36 10.13
C VAL A 31 1.44 -9.99 10.56
N SER A 32 1.27 -8.96 9.72
CA SER A 32 1.62 -7.57 10.08
C SER A 32 0.74 -6.98 11.17
N GLN A 33 -0.53 -7.37 11.32
CA GLN A 33 -1.40 -6.85 12.37
C GLN A 33 -1.02 -7.42 13.74
N GLU A 34 -0.69 -8.72 13.79
CA GLU A 34 -0.20 -9.36 15.03
C GLU A 34 1.18 -8.81 15.44
N SER A 35 2.09 -8.64 14.47
CA SER A 35 3.41 -8.05 14.74
C SER A 35 3.31 -6.56 15.13
N GLN A 36 2.32 -5.83 14.61
CA GLN A 36 2.07 -4.44 15.01
C GLN A 36 1.55 -4.32 16.43
N GLY A 37 0.69 -5.24 16.88
CA GLY A 37 0.24 -5.27 18.28
C GLY A 37 1.43 -5.34 19.24
N ALA A 38 2.36 -6.25 18.98
CA ALA A 38 3.59 -6.38 19.76
C ALA A 38 4.46 -5.12 19.74
N ALA A 39 4.63 -4.48 18.56
CA ALA A 39 5.41 -3.26 18.44
C ALA A 39 4.76 -2.05 19.13
N ASP A 40 3.44 -2.00 19.19
CA ASP A 40 2.68 -0.95 19.89
C ASP A 40 2.75 -1.14 21.41
N ASP A 41 2.61 -2.38 21.89
CA ASP A 41 2.78 -2.72 23.31
C ASP A 41 4.21 -2.42 23.80
N GLU A 42 5.21 -2.75 22.98
CA GLU A 42 6.61 -2.39 23.25
C GLU A 42 6.76 -0.87 23.34
N ARG A 43 6.17 -0.12 22.40
CA ARG A 43 6.24 1.34 22.39
C ARG A 43 5.60 1.95 23.63
N GLU A 44 4.42 1.46 24.03
CA GLU A 44 3.74 1.95 25.23
C GLU A 44 4.58 1.67 26.48
N ARG A 45 5.15 0.46 26.58
CA ARG A 45 6.08 0.08 27.65
C ARG A 45 7.31 1.00 27.69
N LEU A 46 7.93 1.28 26.54
CA LEU A 46 9.08 2.18 26.41
C LEU A 46 8.74 3.60 26.84
N ILE A 47 7.58 4.11 26.42
CA ILE A 47 7.12 5.45 26.77
C ILE A 47 6.84 5.57 28.27
N LEU A 48 6.21 4.56 28.88
CA LEU A 48 5.99 4.54 30.33
C LEU A 48 7.32 4.50 31.09
N SER A 49 8.30 3.73 30.63
CA SER A 49 9.66 3.70 31.18
C SER A 49 10.34 5.06 31.07
N LEU A 50 10.26 5.73 29.91
CA LEU A 50 10.80 7.07 29.73
C LEU A 50 10.12 8.10 30.64
N GLN A 51 8.80 8.04 30.78
CA GLN A 51 8.07 8.93 31.69
C GLN A 51 8.55 8.79 33.13
N ARG A 52 8.77 7.55 33.60
CA ARG A 52 9.30 7.28 34.94
C ARG A 52 10.73 7.80 35.09
N LEU A 53 11.60 7.57 34.11
CA LEU A 53 12.99 8.05 34.13
C LEU A 53 13.07 9.58 34.15
N LEU A 54 12.30 10.25 33.28
CA LEU A 54 12.26 11.72 33.23
C LEU A 54 11.69 12.33 34.52
N ALA A 55 10.71 11.68 35.13
CA ALA A 55 10.15 12.11 36.42
C ALA A 55 11.19 11.97 37.55
N LYS A 56 11.95 10.87 37.56
CA LYS A 56 13.03 10.63 38.54
C LYS A 56 14.19 11.60 38.41
N ASN A 57 14.60 11.92 37.18
CA ASN A 57 15.74 12.81 36.92
C ASN A 57 15.40 14.29 37.22
N CYS A 58 14.16 14.61 37.61
CA CYS A 58 13.64 15.97 37.89
C CYS A 58 13.98 17.02 36.82
N SER A 59 14.38 16.58 35.62
CA SER A 59 15.00 17.45 34.62
C SER A 59 13.98 18.31 33.88
N LEU A 60 12.68 18.12 34.14
CA LEU A 60 11.59 18.72 33.37
C LEU A 60 10.30 18.96 34.15
N ARG A 61 9.55 19.96 33.66
CA ARG A 61 8.11 20.07 33.93
C ARG A 61 7.41 18.88 33.30
N LYS A 62 6.70 18.09 34.11
CA LYS A 62 5.88 16.94 33.71
C LYS A 62 4.99 17.18 32.48
N LYS A 63 4.57 18.44 32.25
CA LYS A 63 3.76 18.86 31.10
C LYS A 63 4.51 18.71 29.77
N ASP A 64 5.78 19.13 29.71
CA ASP A 64 6.54 19.19 28.45
C ASP A 64 6.95 17.79 27.98
N SER A 65 7.38 16.92 28.90
CA SER A 65 7.66 15.52 28.61
C SER A 65 6.40 14.77 28.16
N LYS A 66 5.28 14.97 28.86
CA LYS A 66 3.99 14.39 28.47
C LYS A 66 3.54 14.86 27.10
N HIS A 67 3.72 16.13 26.78
CA HIS A 67 3.35 16.67 25.47
C HIS A 67 4.19 16.04 24.35
N LEU A 68 5.52 16.00 24.49
CA LEU A 68 6.40 15.43 23.45
C LEU A 68 6.15 13.94 23.22
N LEU A 69 5.98 13.16 24.29
CA LEU A 69 5.67 11.73 24.18
C LEU A 69 4.26 11.51 23.61
N GLY A 70 3.30 12.37 23.99
CA GLY A 70 1.96 12.40 23.42
C GLY A 70 1.99 12.65 21.91
N THR A 71 2.78 13.61 21.43
CA THR A 71 2.95 13.86 19.99
C THR A 71 3.51 12.65 19.25
N ILE A 72 4.48 11.92 19.83
CA ILE A 72 5.04 10.71 19.23
C ILE A 72 3.95 9.64 19.04
N LEU A 73 3.14 9.41 20.08
CA LEU A 73 2.02 8.46 20.05
C LEU A 73 0.93 8.87 19.08
N SER A 74 0.45 10.11 19.16
CA SER A 74 -0.61 10.61 18.28
C SER A 74 -0.22 10.48 16.81
N ASN A 75 1.03 10.80 16.47
CA ASN A 75 1.49 10.70 15.10
C ASN A 75 1.68 9.25 14.63
N ALA A 76 2.08 8.33 15.51
CA ALA A 76 2.14 6.89 15.17
C ALA A 76 0.72 6.34 14.92
N ASN A 77 -0.22 6.69 15.80
CA ASN A 77 -1.63 6.31 15.67
C ASN A 77 -2.29 6.88 14.42
N HIS A 78 -1.97 8.12 14.05
CA HIS A 78 -2.51 8.72 12.83
C HIS A 78 -2.05 7.97 11.58
N LYS A 79 -0.74 7.72 11.44
CA LYS A 79 -0.20 6.93 10.32
C LYS A 79 -0.77 5.51 10.28
N ARG A 80 -1.00 4.90 11.45
CA ARG A 80 -1.64 3.58 11.55
C ARG A 80 -3.06 3.61 10.99
N LYS A 81 -3.86 4.62 11.36
CA LYS A 81 -5.21 4.81 10.81
C LYS A 81 -5.18 4.98 9.29
N ASP A 82 -4.25 5.79 8.77
CA ASP A 82 -4.13 5.98 7.32
C ASP A 82 -3.80 4.67 6.58
N ILE A 83 -2.93 3.83 7.15
CA ILE A 83 -2.60 2.50 6.58
C ILE A 83 -3.81 1.57 6.64
N GLN A 84 -4.60 1.61 7.72
CA GLN A 84 -5.80 0.81 7.89
C GLN A 84 -6.93 1.24 6.94
N GLU A 85 -7.13 2.54 6.75
CA GLU A 85 -8.09 3.07 5.78
C GLU A 85 -7.72 2.65 4.35
N LYS A 86 -6.44 2.76 3.98
CA LYS A 86 -5.95 2.25 2.69
C LYS A 86 -6.13 0.74 2.54
N GLN A 87 -5.91 -0.03 3.60
CA GLN A 87 -6.16 -1.47 3.58
C GLN A 87 -7.62 -1.77 3.22
N ASN A 88 -8.56 -1.07 3.85
CA ASN A 88 -9.98 -1.24 3.59
C ASN A 88 -10.34 -0.83 2.15
N GLN A 89 -9.78 0.26 1.65
CA GLN A 89 -9.99 0.69 0.27
C GLN A 89 -9.50 -0.36 -0.72
N ILE A 90 -8.27 -0.86 -0.55
CA ILE A 90 -7.69 -1.90 -1.41
C ILE A 90 -8.52 -3.17 -1.36
N ARG A 91 -9.02 -3.54 -0.19
CA ARG A 91 -9.88 -4.71 -0.02
C ARG A 91 -11.18 -4.57 -0.82
N LEU A 92 -11.77 -3.38 -0.86
CA LEU A 92 -12.97 -3.10 -1.65
C LEU A 92 -12.66 -3.20 -3.14
N GLU A 93 -11.63 -2.51 -3.62
CA GLU A 93 -11.20 -2.51 -5.03
C GLU A 93 -10.88 -3.93 -5.54
N VAL A 94 -10.16 -4.72 -4.73
CA VAL A 94 -9.84 -6.12 -5.06
C VAL A 94 -11.12 -6.96 -5.12
N LYS A 95 -12.04 -6.76 -4.17
CA LYS A 95 -13.32 -7.48 -4.17
C LYS A 95 -14.16 -7.15 -5.39
N GLU A 96 -14.22 -5.88 -5.77
CA GLU A 96 -14.92 -5.40 -6.98
C GLU A 96 -14.29 -6.03 -8.22
N TYR A 97 -12.97 -5.96 -8.37
CA TYR A 97 -12.27 -6.62 -9.47
C TYR A 97 -12.56 -8.11 -9.56
N LEU A 98 -12.50 -8.85 -8.44
CA LEU A 98 -12.78 -10.28 -8.44
C LEU A 98 -14.24 -10.58 -8.82
N ASN A 99 -15.20 -9.76 -8.39
CA ASN A 99 -16.59 -9.92 -8.79
C ASN A 99 -16.75 -9.69 -10.30
N GLU A 100 -16.12 -8.66 -10.84
CA GLU A 100 -16.13 -8.41 -12.29
C GLU A 100 -15.49 -9.56 -13.08
N GLN A 101 -14.38 -10.14 -12.60
CA GLN A 101 -13.78 -11.31 -13.25
C GLN A 101 -14.71 -12.53 -13.23
N LYS A 102 -15.46 -12.73 -12.13
CA LYS A 102 -16.48 -13.80 -12.07
C LYS A 102 -17.62 -13.58 -13.04
N GLU A 103 -18.11 -12.35 -13.16
CA GLU A 103 -19.15 -12.01 -14.13
C GLU A 103 -18.67 -12.21 -15.57
N LEU A 104 -17.44 -11.79 -15.90
CA LEU A 104 -16.83 -12.00 -17.21
C LEU A 104 -16.71 -13.49 -17.53
N ALA A 105 -16.23 -14.30 -16.58
CA ALA A 105 -16.12 -15.74 -16.76
C ALA A 105 -17.48 -16.41 -16.98
N ASN A 106 -18.52 -15.98 -16.28
CA ASN A 106 -19.88 -16.49 -16.46
C ASN A 106 -20.44 -16.13 -17.84
N ARG A 107 -20.28 -14.88 -18.30
CA ARG A 107 -20.68 -14.46 -19.65
C ARG A 107 -19.98 -15.27 -20.73
N LEU A 108 -18.67 -15.52 -20.55
CA LEU A 108 -17.88 -16.32 -21.49
C LEU A 108 -18.39 -17.77 -21.56
N ARG A 109 -18.79 -18.36 -20.43
CA ARG A 109 -19.42 -19.69 -20.39
C ARG A 109 -20.78 -19.71 -21.10
N GLU A 110 -21.63 -18.72 -20.86
CA GLU A 110 -22.94 -18.60 -21.51
C GLU A 110 -22.80 -18.46 -23.04
N GLN A 111 -21.87 -17.62 -23.49
CA GLN A 111 -21.59 -17.44 -24.92
C GLN A 111 -20.98 -18.68 -25.56
N LEU A 112 -20.07 -19.38 -24.88
CA LEU A 112 -19.56 -20.68 -25.35
C LEU A 112 -20.69 -21.70 -25.51
N PHE A 113 -21.63 -21.74 -24.57
CA PHE A 113 -22.78 -22.63 -24.64
C PHE A 113 -23.68 -22.31 -25.84
N GLN A 114 -23.92 -21.02 -26.13
CA GLN A 114 -24.66 -20.58 -27.32
C GLN A 114 -23.95 -20.97 -28.61
N VAL A 115 -22.63 -20.75 -28.71
CA VAL A 115 -21.84 -21.12 -29.89
C VAL A 115 -21.91 -22.63 -30.17
N ILE A 116 -21.88 -23.46 -29.12
CA ILE A 116 -22.01 -24.92 -29.22
C ILE A 116 -23.43 -25.34 -29.63
N GLN A 117 -24.48 -24.69 -29.10
CA GLN A 117 -25.87 -25.02 -29.45
C GLN A 117 -26.27 -24.55 -30.85
N GLU A 118 -25.80 -23.38 -31.27
CA GLU A 118 -26.25 -22.71 -32.49
C GLU A 118 -25.29 -22.91 -33.68
N ASN A 119 -24.19 -23.63 -33.52
CA ASN A 119 -23.15 -23.83 -34.54
C ASN A 119 -22.63 -22.49 -35.14
N LEU A 120 -22.51 -21.47 -34.29
CA LEU A 120 -22.04 -20.14 -34.70
C LEU A 120 -20.56 -20.17 -35.13
N GLU A 121 -20.21 -19.33 -36.10
CA GLU A 121 -18.85 -19.27 -36.68
C GLU A 121 -17.79 -18.83 -35.66
N GLY A 122 -16.58 -19.38 -35.79
CA GLY A 122 -15.46 -19.13 -34.87
C GLY A 122 -14.97 -17.68 -34.78
N ASN A 123 -15.30 -16.83 -35.75
CA ASN A 123 -14.93 -15.41 -35.75
C ASN A 123 -15.62 -14.63 -34.61
N TYR A 124 -16.88 -14.96 -34.30
CA TYR A 124 -17.64 -14.34 -33.20
C TYR A 124 -17.00 -14.64 -31.83
N LEU A 125 -16.56 -15.89 -31.64
CA LEU A 125 -15.86 -16.31 -30.43
C LEU A 125 -14.52 -15.56 -30.27
N GLN A 126 -13.83 -15.29 -31.38
CA GLN A 126 -12.53 -14.64 -31.36
C GLN A 126 -12.62 -13.15 -30.99
N GLU A 127 -13.66 -12.44 -31.43
CA GLU A 127 -13.93 -11.05 -31.03
C GLU A 127 -14.24 -10.93 -29.53
N ILE A 128 -15.10 -11.82 -29.00
CA ILE A 128 -15.42 -11.87 -27.57
C ILE A 128 -14.16 -12.13 -26.74
N LEU A 129 -13.31 -13.07 -27.16
CA LEU A 129 -12.08 -13.37 -26.46
C LEU A 129 -11.10 -12.20 -26.44
N LEU A 130 -11.07 -11.38 -27.50
CA LEU A 130 -10.27 -10.16 -27.57
C LEU A 130 -10.80 -9.09 -26.60
N GLU A 131 -12.11 -8.87 -26.56
CA GLU A 131 -12.75 -7.89 -25.66
C GLU A 131 -12.50 -8.24 -24.18
N ILE A 132 -12.69 -9.51 -23.81
CA ILE A 132 -12.46 -9.98 -22.44
C ILE A 132 -10.98 -9.90 -22.06
N LYS A 133 -10.08 -10.16 -23.03
CA LYS A 133 -8.64 -10.01 -22.83
C LYS A 133 -8.24 -8.56 -22.57
N GLU A 134 -8.81 -7.62 -23.30
CA GLU A 134 -8.50 -6.21 -23.12
C GLU A 134 -9.02 -5.67 -21.78
N LEU A 135 -10.26 -6.02 -21.41
CA LEU A 135 -10.87 -5.65 -20.14
C LEU A 135 -10.12 -6.25 -18.93
N SER A 136 -9.73 -7.53 -19.01
CA SER A 136 -9.05 -8.21 -17.92
C SER A 136 -7.59 -7.78 -17.75
N GLN A 137 -6.86 -7.53 -18.85
CA GLN A 137 -5.46 -7.09 -18.78
C GLN A 137 -5.31 -5.71 -18.17
N ASN A 138 -6.16 -4.75 -18.57
CA ASN A 138 -6.03 -3.37 -18.10
C ASN A 138 -6.36 -3.24 -16.61
N LYS A 139 -7.53 -3.73 -16.18
CA LYS A 139 -7.92 -3.67 -14.75
C LYS A 139 -7.06 -4.55 -13.86
N GLY A 140 -6.64 -5.73 -14.34
CA GLY A 140 -5.75 -6.61 -13.57
C GLY A 140 -4.40 -5.97 -13.30
N GLN A 141 -3.84 -5.26 -14.28
CA GLN A 141 -2.57 -4.55 -14.12
C GLN A 141 -2.67 -3.38 -13.13
N ASP A 142 -3.80 -2.68 -13.11
CA ASP A 142 -4.06 -1.58 -12.16
C ASP A 142 -4.15 -2.10 -10.71
N VAL A 143 -4.94 -3.16 -10.49
CA VAL A 143 -5.07 -3.81 -9.18
C VAL A 143 -3.73 -4.35 -8.69
N PHE A 144 -2.95 -4.97 -9.58
CA PHE A 144 -1.62 -5.47 -9.25
C PHE A 144 -0.66 -4.33 -8.85
N THR A 145 -0.68 -3.23 -9.59
CA THR A 145 0.14 -2.05 -9.30
C THR A 145 -0.25 -1.42 -7.95
N MET A 146 -1.55 -1.35 -7.66
CA MET A 146 -2.08 -0.88 -6.38
C MET A 146 -1.61 -1.76 -5.21
N LEU A 147 -1.77 -3.09 -5.31
CA LEU A 147 -1.35 -4.04 -4.28
C LEU A 147 0.14 -3.94 -3.98
N ARG A 148 0.98 -3.92 -5.02
CA ARG A 148 2.43 -3.77 -4.88
C ARG A 148 2.81 -2.42 -4.26
N GLY A 149 2.09 -1.35 -4.61
CA GLY A 149 2.28 -0.03 -4.01
C GLY A 149 1.96 -0.02 -2.52
N TYR A 150 0.89 -0.69 -2.11
CA TYR A 150 0.51 -0.83 -0.71
C TYR A 150 1.49 -1.66 0.10
N GLN A 151 1.94 -2.80 -0.44
CA GLN A 151 2.95 -3.63 0.21
C GLN A 151 4.20 -2.81 0.58
N ARG A 152 4.71 -2.01 -0.36
CA ARG A 152 5.86 -1.11 -0.09
C ARG A 152 5.55 -0.10 1.02
N GLN A 153 4.36 0.51 1.00
CA GLN A 153 3.96 1.45 2.05
C GLN A 153 3.90 0.80 3.43
N LEU A 154 3.44 -0.45 3.49
CA LEU A 154 3.38 -1.23 4.72
C LEU A 154 4.78 -1.58 5.25
N GLU A 155 5.68 -2.01 4.38
CA GLU A 155 7.09 -2.24 4.72
C GLU A 155 7.78 -0.98 5.24
N ASP A 156 7.56 0.17 4.58
CA ASP A 156 8.12 1.45 5.00
C ASP A 156 7.57 1.88 6.37
N PHE A 157 6.27 1.68 6.59
CA PHE A 157 5.64 1.94 7.88
C PHE A 157 6.23 1.07 8.99
N GLN A 158 6.38 -0.24 8.77
CA GLN A 158 7.00 -1.17 9.72
C GLN A 158 8.43 -0.75 10.06
N LYS A 159 9.26 -0.47 9.06
CA LYS A 159 10.63 0.03 9.25
C LYS A 159 10.65 1.34 10.06
N GLU A 160 9.68 2.21 9.86
CA GLU A 160 9.54 3.44 10.64
C GLU A 160 9.20 3.15 12.10
N GLN A 161 8.23 2.26 12.37
CA GLN A 161 7.86 1.87 13.73
C GLN A 161 9.04 1.25 14.49
N ASP A 162 9.74 0.30 13.88
CA ASP A 162 10.94 -0.33 14.46
C ASP A 162 12.05 0.70 14.69
N GLY A 163 12.19 1.67 13.77
CA GLY A 163 13.13 2.76 13.90
C GLY A 163 12.81 3.67 15.08
N ILE A 164 11.53 3.92 15.35
CA ILE A 164 11.05 4.69 16.51
C ILE A 164 11.30 3.90 17.80
N ASN A 165 10.88 2.63 17.87
CA ASN A 165 11.06 1.78 19.04
C ASN A 165 12.55 1.66 19.41
N ARG A 166 13.43 1.40 18.45
CA ARG A 166 14.90 1.38 18.67
C ARG A 166 15.48 2.71 19.16
N ARG A 167 14.87 3.84 18.82
CA ARG A 167 15.30 5.14 19.34
C ARG A 167 14.78 5.38 20.75
N LEU A 168 13.53 5.02 21.02
CA LEU A 168 12.96 5.09 22.36
C LEU A 168 13.71 4.17 23.33
N GLN A 169 14.03 2.94 22.93
CA GLN A 169 14.86 2.01 23.71
C GLN A 169 16.23 2.63 24.04
N ARG A 170 16.93 3.21 23.06
CA ARG A 170 18.19 3.93 23.33
C ARG A 170 18.06 5.08 24.32
N LEU A 171 16.92 5.76 24.35
CA LEU A 171 16.66 6.80 25.35
C LEU A 171 16.41 6.19 26.74
N VAL A 172 15.74 5.04 26.81
CA VAL A 172 15.56 4.29 28.06
C VAL A 172 16.90 3.80 28.59
N ASP A 173 17.74 3.22 27.73
CA ASP A 173 19.05 2.65 28.08
C ASP A 173 20.02 3.70 28.64
N ARG A 174 19.85 4.97 28.25
CA ARG A 174 20.63 6.09 28.80
C ARG A 174 20.30 6.41 30.26
N GLY A 175 19.16 5.97 30.77
CA GLY A 175 18.77 6.07 32.18
C GLY A 175 18.89 7.48 32.75
N GLU A 176 19.73 7.64 33.76
CA GLU A 176 19.92 8.89 34.51
C GLU A 176 20.59 10.00 33.66
N SER A 177 21.31 9.63 32.60
CA SER A 177 21.97 10.59 31.69
C SER A 177 21.02 11.18 30.62
N LEU A 178 19.74 10.79 30.65
CA LEU A 178 18.72 11.22 29.70
C LEU A 178 18.36 12.70 29.90
N LYS A 179 18.51 13.50 28.84
CA LYS A 179 18.15 14.92 28.80
C LYS A 179 16.95 15.15 27.90
N ILE A 180 16.25 16.27 28.12
CA ILE A 180 15.13 16.70 27.28
C ILE A 180 15.54 16.93 25.83
N GLU A 181 16.74 17.44 25.60
CA GLU A 181 17.30 17.66 24.27
C GLU A 181 17.29 16.36 23.45
N ASP A 182 17.44 15.20 24.08
CA ASP A 182 17.42 13.91 23.40
C ASP A 182 16.04 13.57 22.83
N LEU A 183 14.96 13.88 23.58
CA LEU A 183 13.58 13.75 23.11
C LEU A 183 13.24 14.79 22.03
N ARG A 184 13.75 16.02 22.17
CA ARG A 184 13.60 17.06 21.14
C ARG A 184 14.30 16.66 19.85
N GLN A 185 15.49 16.09 19.93
CA GLN A 185 16.22 15.58 18.77
C GLN A 185 15.48 14.45 18.08
N LEU A 186 14.84 13.54 18.83
CA LEU A 186 14.00 12.48 18.27
C LEU A 186 12.86 13.07 17.42
N ASN A 187 12.12 14.04 17.97
CA ASN A 187 11.05 14.72 17.25
C ASN A 187 11.55 15.57 16.07
N ALA A 188 12.66 16.28 16.23
CA ALA A 188 13.25 17.09 15.16
C ALA A 188 13.76 16.24 13.99
N ALA A 189 14.41 15.10 14.28
CA ALA A 189 14.88 14.16 13.28
C ALA A 189 13.72 13.57 12.46
N ARG A 190 12.59 13.31 13.13
CA ARG A 190 11.35 12.89 12.47
C ARG A 190 10.78 13.98 11.56
N ALA A 191 10.57 15.19 12.09
CA ALA A 191 10.05 16.32 11.31
C ALA A 191 10.95 16.67 10.10
N ARG A 192 12.27 16.43 10.22
CA ARG A 192 13.20 16.56 9.08
C ARG A 192 12.94 15.49 8.01
N ARG A 193 12.76 14.22 8.40
CA ARG A 193 12.44 13.14 7.45
C ARG A 193 11.11 13.37 6.74
N GLU A 194 10.08 13.80 7.46
CA GLU A 194 8.77 14.12 6.87
C GLU A 194 8.89 15.23 5.82
N ARG A 195 9.68 16.28 6.10
CA ARG A 195 9.97 17.34 5.12
C ARG A 195 10.74 16.86 3.90
N ILE A 196 11.70 15.95 4.06
CA ILE A 196 12.45 15.36 2.95
C ILE A 196 11.50 14.55 2.06
N THR A 197 10.72 13.66 2.68
CA THR A 197 9.73 12.81 2.00
C THR A 197 8.73 13.67 1.22
N LEU A 198 8.21 14.74 1.84
CA LEU A 198 7.29 15.67 1.17
C LEU A 198 7.93 16.36 -0.04
N ARG A 199 9.20 16.76 0.07
CA ARG A 199 9.94 17.38 -1.05
C ARG A 199 10.18 16.40 -2.19
N GLU A 200 10.51 15.15 -1.88
CA GLU A 200 10.68 14.09 -2.87
C GLU A 200 9.37 13.76 -3.58
N THR A 201 8.27 13.63 -2.84
CA THR A 201 6.94 13.45 -3.43
C THR A 201 6.57 14.59 -4.36
N ARG A 202 6.81 15.85 -3.94
CA ARG A 202 6.57 17.03 -4.80
C ARG A 202 7.44 17.03 -6.05
N ARG A 203 8.73 16.68 -5.94
CA ARG A 203 9.62 16.55 -7.11
C ARG A 203 9.09 15.52 -8.10
N GLY A 204 8.71 14.33 -7.63
CA GLY A 204 8.15 13.30 -8.51
C GLY A 204 6.79 13.67 -9.12
N GLN A 205 5.97 14.50 -8.44
CA GLN A 205 4.76 15.05 -9.03
C GLN A 205 5.07 16.04 -10.15
N VAL A 206 6.01 16.96 -9.92
CA VAL A 206 6.45 17.95 -10.92
C VAL A 206 7.06 17.26 -12.14
N GLU A 207 7.91 16.25 -11.96
CA GLU A 207 8.49 15.47 -13.06
C GLU A 207 7.42 14.79 -13.92
N ARG A 208 6.42 14.18 -13.30
CA ARG A 208 5.28 13.58 -14.02
C ARG A 208 4.50 14.63 -14.81
N LEU A 209 4.29 15.80 -14.23
CA LEU A 209 3.56 16.91 -14.87
C LEU A 209 4.34 17.48 -16.06
N ILE A 210 5.65 17.67 -15.91
CA ILE A 210 6.55 18.08 -17.00
C ILE A 210 6.55 17.04 -18.12
N THR A 211 6.57 15.75 -17.78
CA THR A 211 6.54 14.66 -18.76
C THR A 211 5.23 14.68 -19.56
N LYS A 212 4.08 14.84 -18.90
CA LYS A 212 2.78 15.01 -19.56
C LYS A 212 2.77 16.22 -20.50
N PHE A 213 3.28 17.37 -20.07
CA PHE A 213 3.38 18.56 -20.94
C PHE A 213 4.35 18.38 -22.11
N ARG A 214 5.42 17.58 -21.97
CA ARG A 214 6.31 17.24 -23.08
C ARG A 214 5.60 16.36 -24.11
N GLN A 215 4.89 15.34 -23.66
CA GLN A 215 4.10 14.45 -24.51
C GLN A 215 3.01 15.20 -25.27
N GLN A 216 2.24 16.07 -24.59
CA GLN A 216 1.21 16.90 -25.23
C GLN A 216 1.79 17.81 -26.32
N ARG A 217 2.95 18.44 -26.08
CA ARG A 217 3.60 19.28 -27.09
C ARG A 217 4.13 18.49 -28.30
N GLN A 218 4.61 17.27 -28.09
CA GLN A 218 4.98 16.38 -29.19
C GLN A 218 3.76 15.98 -30.01
N TYR A 219 2.66 15.62 -29.35
CA TYR A 219 1.40 15.25 -30.01
C TYR A 219 0.83 16.40 -30.85
N GLN A 220 0.84 17.62 -30.32
CA GLN A 220 0.39 18.82 -31.05
C GLN A 220 1.27 19.14 -32.26
N ARG A 221 2.60 18.91 -32.18
CA ARG A 221 3.50 19.12 -33.32
C ARG A 221 3.31 18.10 -34.44
N ILE A 222 2.95 16.86 -34.10
CA ILE A 222 2.68 15.81 -35.09
C ILE A 222 1.37 16.11 -35.83
N ASN A 223 0.34 16.56 -35.12
CA ASN A 223 -0.97 16.85 -35.71
C ASN A 223 -1.05 18.17 -36.51
N VAL A 224 -0.07 19.06 -36.41
CA VAL A 224 -0.01 20.31 -37.20
C VAL A 224 0.71 20.11 -38.55
N ASN A 225 1.38 18.98 -38.74
CA ASN A 225 2.10 18.64 -39.98
C ASN A 225 1.36 17.59 -40.85
N GLN A 226 0.08 17.33 -40.56
CA GLN A 226 -0.86 16.57 -41.39
C GLN A 226 -1.90 17.53 -41.96
#